data_AF-A0A369AS71-F1
#
_entry.id   AF-A0A369AS71-F1
#
_cell.length_a   1.000
_cell.length_b   1.000
_cell.length_c   1.000
_cell.angle_alpha   90.00
_cell.angle_beta   90.00
_cell.angle_gamma   90.00
#
_symmetry.space_group_name_H-M   'P 1'
#
loop_
_entity.id
_entity.type
_entity.pdbx_description
1 polymer ?
#
loop_
_entity_poly.entity_id
_entity_poly.type
_entity_poly.pdbx_seq_one_letter_code
_entity_poly.pdbx_strand_id
1 'polypeptide(L)'
;MGSKGLGATHGCFKWSSVIELCGKRIGINNMALKKTPPRERRLQMAKAWIPTYTGKNIVKGYRKHFALSPLGAVADLQMMGYEFTPEYIEELKRDEVNRSNSKRKPKEELLEFLEYGEFDDEEAVELWWFSSDDECGSVPPKTRKFKNHEFVDGKLLQTNKKFSQLKEKQKALIAEWFFIECNSFYKNNNKFPSSKSDTEAILDLVYDRIQERDIWIPFGEIKHYFGKRKTKIEKRVLKKLENV
;
A
#
# COMPACT_ATOMS: atom_id res chain seq x y z
N MET A 1 62.75 16.99 49.26
CA MET A 1 61.54 16.17 49.50
C MET A 1 60.43 16.68 48.60
N GLY A 2 59.69 15.78 47.96
CA GLY A 2 58.33 16.07 47.49
C GLY A 2 58.18 16.40 46.01
N SER A 3 57.80 15.38 45.25
CA SER A 3 57.31 15.41 43.87
C SER A 3 55.94 16.12 43.70
N LYS A 4 55.60 16.30 42.41
CA LYS A 4 54.28 16.47 41.74
C LYS A 4 54.00 17.92 41.31
N GLY A 5 53.58 18.23 40.08
CA GLY A 5 53.24 17.43 38.91
C GLY A 5 52.28 18.20 38.00
N LEU A 6 52.56 18.18 36.69
CA LEU A 6 51.66 18.29 35.52
C LEU A 6 50.85 19.59 35.32
N GLY A 7 51.27 20.38 34.33
CA GLY A 7 50.45 21.37 33.62
C GLY A 7 50.67 21.24 32.12
N ALA A 8 49.73 20.59 31.42
CA ALA A 8 49.74 20.47 29.96
C ALA A 8 49.01 21.67 29.34
N THR A 9 49.74 22.45 28.56
CA THR A 9 49.25 23.58 27.77
C THR A 9 48.64 23.08 26.46
N HIS A 10 47.34 23.28 26.24
CA HIS A 10 46.75 23.21 24.91
C HIS A 10 46.30 24.60 24.48
N GLY A 11 47.06 25.14 23.53
CA GLY A 11 46.78 26.41 22.85
C GLY A 11 45.49 26.33 22.04
N CYS A 12 44.63 27.32 22.28
CA CYS A 12 43.41 27.59 21.55
C CYS A 12 43.76 28.26 20.21
N PHE A 13 43.66 27.53 19.10
CA PHE A 13 43.74 28.11 17.76
C PHE A 13 42.33 28.29 17.17
N LYS A 14 41.98 29.57 16.98
CA LYS A 14 40.81 30.07 16.26
C LYS A 14 40.64 29.37 14.91
N TRP A 15 39.45 28.85 14.66
CA TRP A 15 38.94 28.59 13.31
C TRP A 15 37.67 29.43 13.11
N SER A 16 37.87 30.72 12.84
CA SER A 16 36.89 31.49 12.07
C SER A 16 37.29 31.38 10.61
N SER A 17 36.34 30.90 9.80
CA SER A 17 36.18 31.11 8.36
C SER A 17 36.21 29.82 7.54
N VAL A 18 35.27 29.81 6.58
CA VAL A 18 35.13 28.94 5.41
C VAL A 18 34.44 27.60 5.68
N ILE A 19 33.12 27.57 5.46
CA ILE A 19 32.39 26.76 4.46
C ILE A 19 30.89 26.82 4.82
N GLU A 20 30.16 27.67 4.08
CA GLU A 20 28.74 27.44 3.80
C GLU A 20 28.55 26.04 3.20
N LEU A 21 27.37 25.45 3.42
CA LEU A 21 26.87 24.16 2.92
C LEU A 21 26.87 23.00 3.94
N CYS A 22 25.85 22.98 4.81
CA CYS A 22 25.36 21.70 5.34
C CYS A 22 23.87 21.73 5.69
N GLY A 23 23.03 21.94 4.67
CA GLY A 23 21.60 21.57 4.72
C GLY A 23 21.41 20.09 4.34
N LYS A 24 22.00 19.16 5.10
CA LYS A 24 21.87 17.72 4.82
C LYS A 24 20.71 17.14 5.64
N ARG A 25 19.48 17.32 5.14
CA ARG A 25 18.34 16.51 5.57
C ARG A 25 18.52 15.11 4.95
N ILE A 26 19.10 14.21 5.73
CA ILE A 26 19.21 12.79 5.41
C ILE A 26 17.81 12.16 5.57
N GLY A 27 17.38 11.40 4.57
CA GLY A 27 16.49 10.26 4.79
C GLY A 27 15.09 10.31 4.18
N ILE A 28 14.98 10.37 2.86
CA ILE A 28 14.05 9.47 2.17
C ILE A 28 14.88 8.74 1.13
N ASN A 29 15.07 7.43 1.33
CA ASN A 29 15.57 6.53 0.31
C ASN A 29 14.63 6.56 -0.89
N ASN A 30 14.83 7.53 -1.77
CA ASN A 30 14.34 7.48 -3.11
C ASN A 30 15.21 6.41 -3.77
N MET A 31 14.76 5.15 -3.75
CA MET A 31 15.19 4.20 -4.76
C MET A 31 14.65 4.74 -6.08
N ALA A 32 15.31 5.77 -6.61
CA ALA A 32 15.02 6.33 -7.90
C ALA A 32 15.15 5.16 -8.87
N LEU A 33 14.04 4.76 -9.46
CA LEU A 33 14.03 3.85 -10.60
C LEU A 33 15.15 4.33 -11.52
N LYS A 34 16.16 3.49 -11.77
CA LYS A 34 17.30 3.86 -12.62
C LYS A 34 16.72 4.38 -13.93
N LYS A 35 16.76 5.69 -14.13
CA LYS A 35 16.14 6.31 -15.31
C LYS A 35 16.93 5.86 -16.53
N THR A 36 16.25 5.37 -17.54
CA THR A 36 16.84 5.11 -18.85
C THR A 36 17.56 6.37 -19.34
N PRO A 37 18.87 6.31 -19.68
CA PRO A 37 19.59 7.50 -20.13
C PRO A 37 18.94 8.14 -21.37
N PRO A 38 19.10 9.46 -21.57
CA PRO A 38 18.63 10.13 -22.79
C PRO A 38 19.21 9.48 -24.07
N ARG A 39 18.47 9.55 -25.18
CA ARG A 39 18.77 8.80 -26.43
C ARG A 39 20.20 9.03 -26.92
N GLU A 40 20.64 10.27 -27.00
CA GLU A 40 22.00 10.63 -27.43
C GLU A 40 23.08 9.98 -26.56
N ARG A 41 22.91 10.03 -25.23
CA ARG A 41 23.82 9.39 -24.29
C ARG A 41 23.82 7.87 -24.45
N ARG A 42 22.67 7.25 -24.71
CA ARG A 42 22.60 5.82 -25.01
C ARG A 42 23.36 5.48 -26.28
N LEU A 43 23.22 6.27 -27.35
CA LEU A 43 23.94 6.04 -28.61
C LEU A 43 25.46 6.16 -28.44
N GLN A 44 25.96 7.10 -27.64
CA GLN A 44 27.38 7.19 -27.31
C GLN A 44 27.87 5.95 -26.55
N MET A 45 27.14 5.54 -25.50
CA MET A 45 27.46 4.33 -24.72
C MET A 45 27.35 3.05 -25.56
N ALA A 46 26.38 3.01 -26.49
CA ALA A 46 26.15 1.90 -27.39
C ALA A 46 27.34 1.63 -28.29
N LYS A 47 27.93 2.69 -28.87
CA LYS A 47 29.14 2.56 -29.71
C LYS A 47 30.28 1.86 -28.99
N ALA A 48 30.46 2.14 -27.69
CA ALA A 48 31.46 1.47 -26.86
C ALA A 48 31.05 0.05 -26.43
N TRP A 49 29.75 -0.18 -26.20
CA TRP A 49 29.23 -1.46 -25.70
C TRP A 49 29.07 -2.53 -26.78
N ILE A 50 28.64 -2.15 -27.99
CA ILE A 50 28.35 -3.06 -29.10
C ILE A 50 29.54 -3.98 -29.44
N PRO A 51 30.80 -3.49 -29.55
CA PRO A 51 31.95 -4.35 -29.82
C PRO A 51 32.22 -5.39 -28.72
N THR A 52 31.79 -5.12 -27.49
CA THR A 52 31.94 -6.03 -26.35
C THR A 52 30.83 -7.06 -26.25
N TYR A 53 29.76 -6.94 -27.06
CA TYR A 53 28.60 -7.81 -26.99
C TYR A 53 28.80 -9.08 -27.81
N THR A 54 28.76 -10.23 -27.15
CA THR A 54 28.99 -11.56 -27.76
C THR A 54 27.70 -12.35 -28.02
N GLY A 55 26.52 -11.77 -27.74
CA GLY A 55 25.26 -12.49 -27.87
C GLY A 55 24.68 -12.50 -29.29
N LYS A 56 23.85 -13.51 -29.60
CA LYS A 56 23.24 -13.68 -30.93
C LYS A 56 22.19 -12.62 -31.29
N ASN A 57 21.46 -12.08 -30.31
CA ASN A 57 20.36 -11.15 -30.56
C ASN A 57 20.67 -9.77 -29.97
N ILE A 58 21.20 -8.89 -30.82
CA ILE A 58 21.62 -7.53 -30.44
C ILE A 58 20.45 -6.70 -29.89
N VAL A 59 19.23 -6.83 -30.43
CA VAL A 59 18.05 -6.09 -29.95
C VAL A 59 17.69 -6.49 -28.52
N LYS A 60 17.66 -7.79 -28.24
CA LYS A 60 17.39 -8.33 -26.89
C LYS A 60 18.49 -7.93 -25.90
N GLY A 61 19.75 -7.97 -26.33
CA GLY A 61 20.89 -7.52 -25.53
C GLY A 61 20.82 -6.03 -25.20
N TYR A 62 20.66 -5.20 -26.22
CA TYR A 62 20.59 -3.74 -26.13
C TYR A 62 19.44 -3.29 -25.24
N ARG A 63 18.25 -3.86 -25.44
CA ARG A 63 17.06 -3.60 -24.63
C ARG A 63 17.30 -3.86 -23.16
N LYS A 64 17.97 -4.98 -22.82
CA LYS A 64 18.31 -5.34 -21.44
C LYS A 64 19.36 -4.39 -20.86
N HIS A 65 20.38 -4.05 -21.65
CA HIS A 65 21.48 -3.18 -21.21
C HIS A 65 20.99 -1.76 -20.89
N PHE A 66 20.09 -1.21 -21.70
CA PHE A 66 19.58 0.16 -21.55
C PHE A 66 18.16 0.27 -20.98
N ALA A 67 17.53 -0.84 -20.58
CA ALA A 67 16.16 -0.89 -20.08
C ALA A 67 15.14 -0.20 -21.00
N LEU A 68 15.13 -0.57 -22.28
CA LEU A 68 14.23 -0.02 -23.31
C LEU A 68 13.03 -0.94 -23.60
N SER A 69 12.08 -0.45 -24.40
CA SER A 69 11.12 -1.33 -25.09
C SER A 69 11.82 -2.02 -26.28
N PRO A 70 11.29 -3.15 -26.78
CA PRO A 70 11.84 -3.81 -27.97
C PRO A 70 11.90 -2.85 -29.17
N LEU A 71 10.82 -2.10 -29.41
CA LEU A 71 10.75 -1.09 -30.48
C LEU A 71 11.75 0.06 -30.28
N GLY A 72 11.94 0.51 -29.04
CA GLY A 72 12.92 1.56 -28.73
C GLY A 72 14.37 1.11 -28.96
N ALA A 73 14.68 -0.16 -28.69
CA ALA A 73 15.99 -0.73 -29.00
C ALA A 73 16.23 -0.81 -30.51
N VAL A 74 15.24 -1.24 -31.29
CA VAL A 74 15.32 -1.27 -32.77
C VAL A 74 15.56 0.13 -33.33
N ALA A 75 14.80 1.13 -32.87
CA ALA A 75 14.94 2.51 -33.34
C ALA A 75 16.32 3.12 -33.04
N ASP A 76 16.93 2.79 -31.90
CA ASP A 76 18.30 3.21 -31.57
C ASP A 76 19.34 2.49 -32.44
N LEU A 77 19.16 1.18 -32.68
CA LEU A 77 20.06 0.37 -33.51
C LEU A 77 20.00 0.79 -34.99
N GLN A 78 18.82 1.14 -35.52
CA GLN A 78 18.67 1.68 -36.88
C GLN A 78 19.45 2.99 -37.07
N MET A 79 19.47 3.88 -36.06
CA MET A 79 20.29 5.09 -36.12
C MET A 79 21.80 4.83 -36.16
N MET A 80 22.24 3.65 -35.70
CA MET A 80 23.65 3.23 -35.75
C MET A 80 23.97 2.42 -37.01
N GLY A 81 23.02 2.30 -37.95
CA GLY A 81 23.22 1.61 -39.23
C GLY A 81 22.89 0.12 -39.21
N TYR A 82 22.18 -0.39 -38.18
CA TYR A 82 21.70 -1.77 -38.19
C TYR A 82 20.39 -1.89 -38.96
N GLU A 83 20.36 -2.81 -39.91
CA GLU A 83 19.17 -3.13 -40.68
C GLU A 83 18.37 -4.26 -40.03
N PHE A 84 17.05 -4.10 -40.02
CA PHE A 84 16.10 -5.09 -39.53
C PHE A 84 15.03 -5.30 -40.59
N THR A 85 14.56 -6.53 -40.73
CA THR A 85 13.51 -6.84 -41.70
C THR A 85 12.20 -6.15 -41.27
N PRO A 86 11.43 -5.58 -42.20
CA PRO A 86 10.13 -4.98 -41.88
C PRO A 86 9.20 -5.93 -41.13
N GLU A 87 9.22 -7.21 -41.49
CA GLU A 87 8.41 -8.28 -40.88
C GLU A 87 8.76 -8.45 -39.39
N TYR A 88 10.05 -8.34 -39.03
CA TYR A 88 10.51 -8.41 -37.64
C TYR A 88 10.02 -7.22 -36.82
N ILE A 89 9.98 -6.03 -37.42
CA ILE A 89 9.48 -4.82 -36.75
C ILE A 89 7.97 -4.93 -36.52
N GLU A 90 7.22 -5.45 -37.49
CA GLU A 90 5.79 -5.68 -37.37
C GLU A 90 5.46 -6.72 -36.29
N GLU A 91 6.21 -7.81 -36.22
CA GLU A 91 6.08 -8.81 -35.15
C GLU A 91 6.26 -8.17 -33.77
N LEU A 92 7.30 -7.36 -33.57
CA LEU A 92 7.51 -6.64 -32.32
C LEU A 92 6.37 -5.65 -31.99
N LYS A 93 5.77 -5.01 -33.00
CA LYS A 93 4.59 -4.15 -32.81
C LYS A 93 3.39 -4.96 -32.34
N ARG A 94 3.12 -6.13 -32.95
CA ARG A 94 2.03 -7.03 -32.54
C ARG A 94 2.21 -7.49 -31.10
N ASP A 95 3.42 -7.87 -30.70
CA ASP A 95 3.73 -8.30 -29.34
C ASP A 95 3.49 -7.20 -28.29
N GLU A 96 3.85 -5.95 -28.60
CA GLU A 96 3.63 -4.81 -27.70
C GLU A 96 2.13 -4.50 -27.53
N VAL A 97 1.36 -4.61 -28.62
CA VAL A 97 -0.11 -4.47 -28.61
C VAL A 97 -0.74 -5.59 -27.81
N ASN A 98 -0.36 -6.85 -28.04
CA ASN A 98 -0.84 -8.01 -27.29
C ASN A 98 -0.56 -7.84 -25.79
N ARG A 99 0.66 -7.44 -25.42
CA ARG A 99 1.04 -7.17 -24.03
C ARG A 99 0.23 -6.04 -23.39
N SER A 100 -0.15 -5.03 -24.16
CA SER A 100 -1.02 -3.94 -23.70
C SER A 100 -2.46 -4.42 -23.52
N ASN A 101 -2.99 -5.20 -24.45
CA ASN A 101 -4.33 -5.75 -24.42
C ASN A 101 -4.53 -6.76 -23.28
N SER A 102 -3.56 -7.65 -23.04
CA SER A 102 -3.60 -8.58 -21.90
C SER A 102 -3.67 -7.87 -20.55
N LYS A 103 -3.18 -6.63 -20.44
CA LYS A 103 -3.32 -5.81 -19.22
C LYS A 103 -4.62 -5.03 -19.15
N ARG A 104 -5.20 -4.68 -20.31
CA ARG A 104 -6.46 -3.92 -20.40
C ARG A 104 -7.67 -4.81 -20.15
N LYS A 105 -7.70 -6.01 -20.73
CA LYS A 105 -8.83 -6.95 -20.60
C LYS A 105 -9.24 -7.20 -19.13
N PRO A 106 -8.35 -7.57 -18.20
CA PRO A 106 -8.74 -7.80 -16.81
C PRO A 106 -9.20 -6.51 -16.10
N LYS A 107 -8.70 -5.35 -16.53
CA LYS A 107 -9.09 -4.06 -15.96
C LYS A 107 -10.49 -3.66 -16.43
N GLU A 108 -10.79 -3.85 -17.71
CA GLU A 108 -12.06 -3.54 -18.34
C GLU A 108 -13.16 -4.48 -17.86
N GLU A 109 -12.87 -5.78 -17.79
CA GLU A 109 -13.75 -6.82 -17.25
C GLU A 109 -14.09 -6.57 -15.76
N LEU A 110 -13.10 -6.15 -14.96
CA LEU A 110 -13.33 -5.74 -13.57
C LEU A 110 -14.19 -4.48 -13.46
N LEU A 111 -14.00 -3.51 -14.37
CA LEU A 111 -14.78 -2.28 -14.42
C LEU A 111 -16.23 -2.56 -14.82
N GLU A 112 -16.43 -3.40 -15.83
CA GLU A 112 -17.75 -3.84 -16.28
C GLU A 112 -18.50 -4.59 -15.17
N PHE A 113 -17.81 -5.47 -14.44
CA PHE A 113 -18.35 -6.14 -13.25
C PHE A 113 -18.74 -5.16 -12.14
N LEU A 114 -17.90 -4.15 -11.85
CA LEU A 114 -18.17 -3.10 -10.85
C LEU A 114 -19.28 -2.13 -11.27
N GLU A 115 -19.50 -1.95 -12.57
CA GLU A 115 -20.49 -1.01 -13.12
C GLU A 115 -21.88 -1.62 -13.26
N TYR A 116 -21.98 -2.93 -13.50
CA TYR A 116 -23.25 -3.65 -13.72
C TYR A 116 -23.66 -4.66 -12.63
N GLY A 117 -22.79 -4.96 -11.66
CA GLY A 117 -23.08 -5.90 -10.58
C GLY A 117 -23.96 -5.31 -9.48
N GLU A 118 -25.24 -5.67 -9.45
CA GLU A 118 -26.10 -5.51 -8.27
C GLU A 118 -25.70 -6.61 -7.26
N PHE A 119 -24.84 -6.27 -6.30
CA PHE A 119 -24.27 -7.27 -5.39
C PHE A 119 -24.21 -6.76 -3.96
N ASP A 120 -24.75 -7.54 -3.03
CA ASP A 120 -24.52 -7.36 -1.60
C ASP A 120 -23.02 -7.52 -1.31
N ASP A 121 -22.47 -6.60 -0.51
CA ASP A 121 -21.03 -6.35 -0.28
C ASP A 121 -20.17 -7.59 0.10
N GLU A 122 -20.78 -8.72 0.45
CA GLU A 122 -20.10 -9.93 0.93
C GLU A 122 -19.63 -10.84 -0.22
N GLU A 123 -20.41 -11.02 -1.30
CA GLU A 123 -19.99 -11.95 -2.37
C GLU A 123 -18.92 -11.33 -3.29
N ALA A 124 -18.84 -9.99 -3.40
CA ALA A 124 -17.88 -9.30 -4.29
C ALA A 124 -16.42 -9.60 -3.89
N VAL A 125 -16.20 -9.77 -2.59
CA VAL A 125 -14.89 -10.05 -2.00
C VAL A 125 -14.48 -11.50 -2.26
N GLU A 126 -15.46 -12.41 -2.36
CA GLU A 126 -15.24 -13.84 -2.57
C GLU A 126 -14.90 -14.18 -4.03
N LEU A 127 -15.61 -13.58 -4.99
CA LEU A 127 -15.30 -13.71 -6.43
C LEU A 127 -13.91 -13.14 -6.78
N TRP A 128 -13.50 -12.06 -6.11
CA TRP A 128 -12.17 -11.46 -6.30
C TRP A 128 -11.01 -12.33 -5.77
N TRP A 129 -11.28 -13.20 -4.81
CA TRP A 129 -10.31 -14.15 -4.26
C TRP A 129 -10.22 -15.43 -5.10
N PHE A 130 -11.35 -15.91 -5.65
CA PHE A 130 -11.43 -17.20 -6.33
C PHE A 130 -10.85 -17.19 -7.76
N SER A 131 -10.87 -16.07 -8.48
CA SER A 131 -10.23 -15.95 -9.81
C SER A 131 -8.69 -15.83 -9.77
N SER A 132 -8.05 -15.93 -8.60
CA SER A 132 -6.60 -15.74 -8.45
C SER A 132 -5.75 -17.01 -8.57
N ASP A 133 -6.36 -18.19 -8.72
CA ASP A 133 -5.65 -19.48 -8.79
C ASP A 133 -5.63 -20.10 -10.21
N ASP A 134 -5.50 -19.28 -11.25
CA ASP A 134 -5.15 -19.76 -12.60
C ASP A 134 -3.67 -19.46 -12.93
N GLU A 135 -2.96 -20.54 -13.28
CA GLU A 135 -1.56 -20.61 -13.64
C GLU A 135 -1.18 -19.67 -14.79
N CYS A 136 -0.65 -18.47 -14.51
CA CYS A 136 0.39 -17.82 -15.33
C CYS A 136 0.95 -16.58 -14.63
N GLY A 137 1.95 -16.77 -13.77
CA GLY A 137 3.17 -15.95 -13.67
C GLY A 137 3.08 -14.41 -13.61
N SER A 138 1.91 -13.84 -13.32
CA SER A 138 1.67 -12.40 -13.31
C SER A 138 1.40 -11.99 -11.88
N VAL A 139 2.47 -11.81 -11.10
CA VAL A 139 2.36 -11.19 -9.77
C VAL A 139 1.61 -9.87 -9.94
N PRO A 140 0.43 -9.67 -9.30
CA PRO A 140 -0.31 -8.43 -9.44
C PRO A 140 0.61 -7.26 -9.06
N PRO A 141 0.55 -6.14 -9.79
CA PRO A 141 1.38 -4.98 -9.47
C PRO A 141 1.11 -4.61 -8.01
N LYS A 142 2.15 -4.67 -7.16
CA LYS A 142 2.07 -4.29 -5.75
C LYS A 142 1.29 -2.99 -5.67
N THR A 143 0.07 -3.05 -5.15
CA THR A 143 -0.80 -1.89 -5.03
C THR A 143 0.00 -0.80 -4.33
N ARG A 144 0.07 0.39 -4.93
CA ARG A 144 0.72 1.54 -4.28
C ARG A 144 0.01 1.69 -2.95
N LYS A 145 0.72 1.43 -1.84
CA LYS A 145 0.18 1.66 -0.50
C LYS A 145 -0.24 3.12 -0.44
N PHE A 146 -1.54 3.39 -0.47
CA PHE A 146 -2.05 4.72 -0.23
C PHE A 146 -1.52 5.21 1.12
N LYS A 147 -1.21 6.50 1.22
CA LYS A 147 -0.71 7.08 2.46
C LYS A 147 -1.83 7.01 3.49
N ASN A 148 -1.63 6.21 4.54
CA ASN A 148 -2.63 5.97 5.58
C ASN A 148 -2.54 7.00 6.71
N HIS A 149 -2.07 8.23 6.45
CA HIS A 149 -1.81 9.22 7.48
C HIS A 149 -2.21 10.62 7.03
N GLU A 150 -2.98 11.31 7.86
CA GLU A 150 -3.43 12.69 7.68
C GLU A 150 -3.10 13.51 8.93
N PHE A 151 -2.76 14.78 8.75
CA PHE A 151 -2.61 15.73 9.88
C PHE A 151 -3.97 16.37 10.14
N VAL A 152 -4.54 16.10 11.31
CA VAL A 152 -5.81 16.69 11.77
C VAL A 152 -5.58 17.25 13.17
N ASP A 153 -5.97 18.50 13.42
CA ASP A 153 -5.87 19.19 14.72
C ASP A 153 -4.48 19.10 15.38
N GLY A 154 -3.42 19.25 14.58
CA GLY A 154 -2.04 19.23 15.05
C GLY A 154 -1.47 17.83 15.36
N LYS A 155 -2.22 16.75 15.08
CA LYS A 155 -1.81 15.36 15.30
C LYS A 155 -1.80 14.56 14.01
N LEU A 156 -0.79 13.71 13.83
CA LEU A 156 -0.74 12.75 12.72
C LEU A 156 -1.66 11.56 13.04
N LEU A 157 -2.79 11.45 12.33
CA LEU A 157 -3.78 10.39 12.48
C LEU A 157 -3.65 9.36 11.36
N GLN A 158 -3.90 8.09 11.70
CA GLN A 158 -3.98 7.02 10.71
C GLN A 158 -5.38 6.94 10.13
N THR A 159 -5.57 7.14 8.83
CA THR A 159 -6.88 7.13 8.17
C THR A 159 -7.49 5.74 8.11
N ASN A 160 -6.70 4.71 7.78
CA ASN A 160 -7.12 3.31 7.70
C ASN A 160 -6.76 2.50 8.95
N LYS A 161 -7.11 3.02 10.12
CA LYS A 161 -6.77 2.37 11.39
C LYS A 161 -7.70 1.18 11.68
N LYS A 162 -7.12 -0.01 11.87
CA LYS A 162 -7.86 -1.25 12.17
C LYS A 162 -8.13 -1.39 13.67
N PHE A 163 -9.21 -2.09 14.04
CA PHE A 163 -9.57 -2.37 15.43
C PHE A 163 -8.46 -3.13 16.16
N SER A 164 -7.77 -4.03 15.46
CA SER A 164 -6.62 -4.78 15.98
C SER A 164 -5.48 -3.87 16.46
N GLN A 165 -5.36 -2.67 15.89
CA GLN A 165 -4.34 -1.67 16.20
C GLN A 165 -4.72 -0.77 17.40
N LEU A 166 -5.94 -0.92 17.96
CA LEU A 166 -6.32 -0.26 19.21
C LEU A 166 -5.56 -0.84 20.41
N LYS A 167 -5.34 -0.01 21.43
CA LYS A 167 -4.77 -0.47 22.70
C LYS A 167 -5.74 -1.45 23.36
N GLU A 168 -5.22 -2.44 24.08
CA GLU A 168 -6.04 -3.49 24.69
C GLU A 168 -7.10 -2.92 25.66
N LYS A 169 -6.74 -1.88 26.42
CA LYS A 169 -7.68 -1.15 27.28
C LYS A 169 -8.83 -0.51 26.49
N GLN A 170 -8.57 0.03 25.30
CA GLN A 170 -9.59 0.62 24.43
C GLN A 170 -10.53 -0.47 23.88
N LYS A 171 -9.97 -1.61 23.44
CA LYS A 171 -10.76 -2.75 22.96
C LYS A 171 -11.68 -3.30 24.05
N ALA A 172 -11.19 -3.42 25.28
CA ALA A 172 -11.97 -3.88 26.42
C ALA A 172 -13.15 -2.94 26.70
N LEU A 173 -12.91 -1.61 26.71
CA LEU A 173 -13.96 -0.61 26.89
C LEU A 173 -15.03 -0.68 25.80
N ILE A 174 -14.63 -0.74 24.52
CA ILE A 174 -15.57 -0.85 23.40
C ILE A 174 -16.40 -2.13 23.52
N ALA A 175 -15.76 -3.26 23.85
CA ALA A 175 -16.46 -4.53 24.05
C ALA A 175 -17.46 -4.47 25.22
N GLU A 176 -17.14 -3.72 26.28
CA GLU A 176 -18.01 -3.51 27.42
C GLU A 176 -19.21 -2.65 27.05
N TRP A 177 -19.03 -1.54 26.34
CA TRP A 177 -20.14 -0.69 25.90
C TRP A 177 -21.12 -1.43 25.02
N PHE A 178 -20.64 -2.21 24.05
CA PHE A 178 -21.53 -3.06 23.24
C PHE A 178 -22.31 -4.06 24.10
N PHE A 179 -21.68 -4.64 25.11
CA PHE A 179 -22.38 -5.54 26.02
C PHE A 179 -23.46 -4.81 26.82
N ILE A 180 -23.17 -3.60 27.33
CA ILE A 180 -24.12 -2.78 28.08
C ILE A 180 -25.33 -2.44 27.22
N GLU A 181 -25.12 -1.92 26.00
CA GLU A 181 -26.21 -1.50 25.10
C GLU A 181 -27.03 -2.68 24.58
N CYS A 182 -26.40 -3.81 24.22
CA CYS A 182 -27.16 -5.00 23.85
C CYS A 182 -27.97 -5.56 25.04
N ASN A 183 -27.42 -5.49 26.26
CA ASN A 183 -28.10 -5.98 27.45
C ASN A 183 -29.25 -5.06 27.87
N SER A 184 -29.11 -3.73 27.74
CA SER A 184 -30.22 -2.79 27.97
C SER A 184 -31.32 -2.99 26.93
N PHE A 185 -30.96 -3.11 25.65
CA PHE A 185 -31.89 -3.40 24.57
C PHE A 185 -32.67 -4.70 24.81
N TYR A 186 -31.96 -5.77 25.19
CA TYR A 186 -32.59 -7.06 25.49
C TYR A 186 -33.58 -6.95 26.65
N LYS A 187 -33.23 -6.23 27.73
CA LYS A 187 -34.13 -6.05 28.88
C LYS A 187 -35.41 -5.30 28.52
N ASN A 188 -35.33 -4.33 27.60
CA ASN A 188 -36.48 -3.52 27.21
C ASN A 188 -37.39 -4.25 26.21
N ASN A 189 -36.80 -4.98 25.26
CA ASN A 189 -37.53 -5.56 24.13
C ASN A 189 -37.75 -7.08 24.26
N ASN A 190 -37.15 -7.72 25.27
CA ASN A 190 -37.05 -9.17 25.46
C ASN A 190 -36.56 -9.93 24.21
N LYS A 191 -35.78 -9.23 23.37
CA LYS A 191 -35.24 -9.71 22.10
C LYS A 191 -33.85 -9.14 21.90
N PHE A 192 -32.96 -9.95 21.32
CA PHE A 192 -31.64 -9.48 20.92
C PHE A 192 -31.77 -8.59 19.67
N PRO A 193 -30.96 -7.52 19.52
CA PRO A 193 -31.02 -6.62 18.37
C PRO A 193 -30.66 -7.37 17.08
N SER A 194 -31.67 -7.88 16.38
CA SER A 194 -31.49 -8.71 15.19
C SER A 194 -31.61 -7.88 13.91
N SER A 195 -32.53 -6.91 13.88
CA SER A 195 -32.75 -6.08 12.70
C SER A 195 -31.56 -5.16 12.40
N LYS A 196 -31.46 -4.73 11.14
CA LYS A 196 -30.45 -3.76 10.69
C LYS A 196 -30.59 -2.43 11.45
N SER A 197 -31.82 -1.93 11.59
CA SER A 197 -32.11 -0.68 12.30
C SER A 197 -31.71 -0.74 13.77
N ASP A 198 -32.02 -1.84 14.47
CA ASP A 198 -31.65 -1.99 15.89
C ASP A 198 -30.13 -2.05 16.07
N THR A 199 -29.45 -2.69 15.11
CA THR A 199 -27.98 -2.80 15.08
C THR A 199 -27.34 -1.43 14.87
N GLU A 200 -27.86 -0.63 13.93
CA GLU A 200 -27.38 0.73 13.65
C GLU A 200 -27.59 1.65 14.86
N ALA A 201 -28.75 1.60 15.52
CA ALA A 201 -29.00 2.39 16.73
C ALA A 201 -28.00 2.10 17.86
N ILE A 202 -27.64 0.82 18.08
CA ILE A 202 -26.62 0.44 19.07
C ILE A 202 -25.22 0.87 18.64
N LEU A 203 -24.92 0.77 17.34
CA LEU A 203 -23.63 1.19 16.80
C LEU A 203 -23.40 2.68 17.00
N ASP A 204 -24.41 3.51 16.72
CA ASP A 204 -24.33 4.96 16.88
C ASP A 204 -24.08 5.35 18.35
N LEU A 205 -24.84 4.78 19.29
CA LEU A 205 -24.65 5.02 20.74
C LEU A 205 -23.25 4.65 21.24
N VAL A 206 -22.71 3.52 20.75
CA VAL A 206 -21.35 3.10 21.13
C VAL A 206 -20.31 3.98 20.46
N TYR A 207 -20.56 4.43 19.23
CA TYR A 207 -19.65 5.29 18.49
C TYR A 207 -19.54 6.69 19.11
N ASP A 208 -20.65 7.26 19.60
CA ASP A 208 -20.63 8.52 20.34
C ASP A 208 -19.72 8.41 21.58
N ARG A 209 -19.82 7.32 22.34
CA ARG A 209 -18.93 7.06 23.50
C ARG A 209 -17.47 6.88 23.10
N ILE A 210 -17.19 6.35 21.90
CA ILE A 210 -15.84 6.24 21.35
C ILE A 210 -15.28 7.64 21.05
N GLN A 211 -16.09 8.50 20.46
CA GLN A 211 -15.73 9.90 20.15
C GLN A 211 -15.52 10.72 21.43
N GLU A 212 -16.39 10.58 22.43
CA GLU A 212 -16.23 11.23 23.75
C GLU A 212 -14.91 10.87 24.45
N ARG A 213 -14.33 9.70 24.15
CA ARG A 213 -13.04 9.26 24.70
C ARG A 213 -11.84 9.58 23.81
N ASP A 214 -12.04 10.39 22.76
CA ASP A 214 -11.02 10.77 21.78
C ASP A 214 -10.33 9.54 21.13
N ILE A 215 -11.09 8.46 20.92
CA ILE A 215 -10.58 7.25 20.29
C ILE A 215 -10.84 7.33 18.78
N TRP A 216 -9.82 7.75 18.02
CA TRP A 216 -9.90 7.71 16.55
C TRP A 216 -9.95 6.26 16.03
N ILE A 217 -11.03 5.91 15.31
CA ILE A 217 -11.22 4.67 14.55
C ILE A 217 -12.34 4.88 13.50
N PRO A 218 -12.20 4.38 12.26
CA PRO A 218 -13.27 4.47 11.26
C PRO A 218 -14.54 3.71 11.67
N PHE A 219 -15.71 4.28 11.40
CA PHE A 219 -17.01 3.68 11.72
C PHE A 219 -17.19 2.27 11.15
N GLY A 220 -16.81 2.06 9.88
CA GLY A 220 -16.92 0.74 9.23
C GLY A 220 -16.14 -0.36 9.96
N GLU A 221 -15.03 -0.03 10.60
CA GLU A 221 -14.23 -0.99 11.37
C GLU A 221 -14.93 -1.37 12.69
N ILE A 222 -15.66 -0.45 13.31
CA ILE A 222 -16.49 -0.71 14.49
C ILE A 222 -17.71 -1.56 14.12
N LYS A 223 -18.38 -1.24 13.01
CA LYS A 223 -19.47 -2.04 12.45
C LYS A 223 -19.03 -3.49 12.20
N HIS A 224 -17.86 -3.67 11.57
CA HIS A 224 -17.29 -5.01 11.32
C HIS A 224 -16.97 -5.77 12.61
N TYR A 225 -16.35 -5.08 13.58
CA TYR A 225 -16.06 -5.65 14.88
C TYR A 225 -17.33 -6.15 15.58
N PHE A 226 -18.38 -5.32 15.60
CA PHE A 226 -19.64 -5.67 16.24
C PHE A 226 -20.31 -6.86 15.57
N GLY A 227 -20.39 -6.88 14.23
CA GLY A 227 -20.94 -7.99 13.46
C GLY A 227 -20.31 -9.34 13.85
N LYS A 228 -18.97 -9.39 13.92
CA LYS A 228 -18.24 -10.60 14.34
C LYS A 228 -18.44 -10.98 15.81
N ARG A 229 -18.74 -10.00 16.68
CA ARG A 229 -18.86 -10.21 18.14
C ARG A 229 -20.30 -10.47 18.58
N LYS A 230 -21.29 -10.18 17.72
CA LYS A 230 -22.73 -10.18 18.02
C LYS A 230 -23.20 -11.46 18.73
N THR A 231 -22.92 -12.62 18.14
CA THR A 231 -23.29 -13.94 18.70
C THR A 231 -22.64 -14.22 20.06
N LYS A 232 -21.40 -13.75 20.28
CA LYS A 232 -20.70 -13.90 21.56
C LYS A 232 -21.30 -13.01 22.65
N ILE A 233 -21.74 -11.80 22.28
CA ILE A 233 -22.43 -10.89 23.18
C ILE A 233 -23.78 -11.47 23.56
N GLU A 234 -24.55 -11.97 22.58
CA GLU A 234 -25.83 -12.65 22.80
C GLU A 234 -25.71 -13.81 23.79
N LYS A 235 -24.79 -14.75 23.55
CA LYS A 235 -24.53 -15.86 24.49
C LYS A 235 -24.15 -15.37 25.89
N ARG A 236 -23.40 -14.28 26.00
CA ARG A 236 -23.03 -13.69 27.30
C ARG A 236 -24.23 -13.06 28.00
N VAL A 237 -25.15 -12.43 27.27
CA VAL A 237 -26.39 -11.87 27.80
C VAL A 237 -27.31 -12.99 28.29
N LEU A 238 -27.55 -14.01 27.46
CA LEU A 238 -28.37 -15.17 27.83
C LEU A 238 -27.82 -15.89 29.06
N LYS A 239 -26.51 -16.17 29.09
CA LYS A 239 -25.85 -16.76 30.25
C LYS A 239 -26.00 -15.90 31.51
N LYS A 240 -25.96 -14.56 31.38
CA LYS A 240 -26.15 -13.66 32.53
C LYS A 240 -27.57 -13.74 33.09
N LEU A 241 -28.56 -14.08 32.27
CA LEU A 241 -29.95 -14.29 32.69
C LEU A 241 -30.17 -15.67 33.31
N GLU A 242 -29.50 -16.71 32.82
CA GLU A 242 -29.57 -18.08 33.37
C GLU A 242 -28.91 -18.21 34.76
N ASN A 243 -28.01 -17.30 35.12
CA ASN A 243 -27.29 -17.30 36.40
C ASN A 243 -27.86 -16.27 37.41
N VAL A 244 -29.06 -15.74 37.17
CA VAL A 244 -29.83 -14.87 38.09
C VAL A 244 -31.01 -15.67 38.62
#